data_AF-X1TFE5-F1
#
_entry.id   AF-X1TFE5-F1
#
_cell.length_a   1.000
_cell.length_b   1.000
_cell.length_c   1.000
_cell.angle_alpha   90.00
_cell.angle_beta   90.00
_cell.angle_gamma   90.00
#
_symmetry.space_group_name_H-M   'P 1'
#
loop_
_entity.id
_entity.type
_entity.pdbx_description
1 polymer ?
#
loop_
_entity_poly.entity_id
_entity_poly.type
_entity_poly.pdbx_seq_one_letter_code
_entity_poly.pdbx_strand_id
1 'polypeptide(L)'
;MPKKALFQAHSIIHNQLLVILMPNFPLGVPKPIPLTTEFNKSVAADADILASDLVIQLDGILRVVMSLDTAAVFKMKTTRNATEKIISYNAGVSLIPDAGYLFDSEVRKGDKVNFRVGSAAVVHILNATLIVVMAP
;
A
#
# COMPACT_ATOMS: atom_id res chain seq x y z
N MET A 1 44.37 -12.21 25.53
CA MET A 1 42.91 -12.18 25.81
C MET A 1 42.35 -10.87 25.28
N PRO A 2 41.58 -10.84 24.18
CA PRO A 2 41.04 -9.58 23.67
C PRO A 2 39.72 -9.23 24.37
N LYS A 3 39.62 -7.96 24.77
CA LYS A 3 38.45 -7.35 25.42
C LYS A 3 37.26 -7.34 24.46
N LYS A 4 36.11 -7.88 24.88
CA LYS A 4 34.82 -7.75 24.20
C LYS A 4 34.45 -6.27 24.09
N ALA A 5 34.35 -5.74 22.88
CA ALA A 5 33.72 -4.45 22.64
C ALA A 5 32.20 -4.62 22.82
N LEU A 6 31.65 -3.89 23.79
CA LEU A 6 30.23 -3.79 24.07
C LEU A 6 29.65 -2.75 23.09
N PHE A 7 28.93 -3.16 22.05
CA PHE A 7 28.21 -2.22 21.19
C PHE A 7 26.90 -1.82 21.86
N GLN A 8 26.84 -0.56 22.30
CA GLN A 8 25.63 0.09 22.79
C GLN A 8 24.81 0.55 21.57
N ALA A 9 23.68 -0.11 21.31
CA ALA A 9 22.78 0.31 20.24
C ALA A 9 21.94 1.51 20.72
N HIS A 10 22.30 2.71 20.26
CA HIS A 10 21.40 3.86 20.33
C HIS A 10 20.28 3.66 19.31
N SER A 11 19.06 3.51 19.83
CA SER A 11 17.83 3.53 19.04
C SER A 11 17.63 4.92 18.46
N ILE A 12 17.86 5.06 17.16
CA ILE A 12 17.34 6.16 16.35
C ILE A 12 16.46 5.48 15.30
N ILE A 13 15.15 5.66 15.45
CA ILE A 13 14.13 5.12 14.55
C ILE A 13 14.29 5.84 13.20
N HIS A 14 15.15 5.29 12.33
CA HIS A 14 15.07 5.52 10.90
C HIS A 14 14.30 4.36 10.30
N ASN A 15 13.16 4.69 9.69
CA ASN A 15 12.27 3.77 8.98
C ASN A 15 12.95 3.28 7.68
N GLN A 16 14.07 2.56 7.82
CA GLN A 16 14.72 1.83 6.74
C GLN A 16 13.94 0.53 6.59
N LEU A 17 13.03 0.51 5.63
CA LEU A 17 12.52 -0.72 5.04
C LEU A 17 13.75 -1.56 4.67
N LEU A 18 14.03 -2.61 5.44
CA LEU A 18 15.06 -3.58 5.12
C LEU A 18 14.60 -4.31 3.85
N VAL A 19 14.99 -3.78 2.69
CA VAL A 19 14.93 -4.50 1.43
C VAL A 19 15.98 -5.59 1.53
N ILE A 20 15.59 -6.76 2.04
CA ILE A 20 16.41 -7.96 1.91
C ILE A 20 16.45 -8.27 0.41
N LEU A 21 17.54 -7.87 -0.24
CA LEU A 21 17.93 -8.35 -1.56
C LEU A 21 18.26 -9.84 -1.42
N MET A 22 17.24 -10.70 -1.32
CA MET A 22 17.41 -12.14 -1.53
C MET A 22 17.46 -12.37 -3.03
N PRO A 23 18.60 -12.83 -3.60
CA PRO A 23 18.77 -12.85 -5.04
C PRO A 23 18.01 -13.98 -5.75
N ASN A 24 17.41 -14.95 -5.04
CA ASN A 24 16.73 -16.08 -5.66
C ASN A 24 15.45 -16.45 -4.92
N PHE A 25 14.32 -15.84 -5.31
CA PHE A 25 13.02 -16.42 -5.01
C PHE A 25 12.78 -17.59 -5.98
N PRO A 26 12.22 -18.73 -5.52
CA PRO A 26 11.85 -19.80 -6.42
C PRO A 26 10.86 -19.27 -7.46
N LEU A 27 11.08 -19.64 -8.73
CA LEU A 27 10.17 -19.34 -9.83
C LEU A 27 8.75 -19.83 -9.48
N GLY A 28 7.73 -19.03 -9.79
CA GLY A 28 6.32 -19.34 -9.48
C GLY A 28 5.85 -19.01 -8.05
N VAL A 29 6.71 -18.50 -7.16
CA VAL A 29 6.26 -18.03 -5.83
C VAL A 29 5.77 -16.58 -5.90
N PRO A 30 4.57 -16.26 -5.38
CA PRO A 30 4.11 -14.88 -5.26
C PRO A 30 5.08 -14.05 -4.42
N LYS A 31 5.63 -12.99 -5.01
CA LYS A 31 6.56 -12.07 -4.35
C LYS A 31 5.83 -10.76 -4.00
N PRO A 32 5.73 -10.41 -2.71
CA PRO A 32 5.24 -9.11 -2.29
C PRO A 32 6.33 -8.04 -2.50
N ILE A 33 5.95 -6.92 -3.11
CA ILE A 33 6.77 -5.73 -3.31
C ILE A 33 6.05 -4.57 -2.62
N PRO A 34 6.53 -4.10 -1.46
CA PRO A 34 5.94 -2.94 -0.80
C PRO A 34 5.99 -1.71 -1.70
N LEU A 35 4.88 -0.99 -1.81
CA LEU A 35 4.79 0.25 -2.62
C LEU A 35 4.72 1.49 -1.74
N THR A 36 3.84 1.49 -0.73
CA THR A 36 3.73 2.60 0.23
C THR A 36 3.14 2.13 1.55
N THR A 37 3.37 2.91 2.60
CA THR A 37 2.66 2.79 3.87
C THR A 37 2.41 4.18 4.45
N GLU A 38 1.15 4.47 4.76
CA GLU A 38 0.72 5.69 5.44
C GLU A 38 0.11 5.32 6.79
N PHE A 39 0.34 6.15 7.80
CA PHE A 39 -0.23 5.97 9.15
C PHE A 39 -0.83 7.29 9.63
N ASN A 40 -1.97 7.19 10.33
CA ASN A 40 -2.68 8.31 10.95
C ASN A 40 -2.82 9.54 10.05
N LYS A 41 -3.19 9.31 8.78
CA LYS A 41 -3.28 10.36 7.78
C LYS A 41 -4.68 10.94 7.73
N SER A 42 -4.81 12.22 8.07
CA SER A 42 -6.06 12.96 7.87
C SER A 42 -6.24 13.28 6.39
N VAL A 43 -7.41 12.96 5.86
CA VAL A 43 -7.76 13.17 4.45
C VAL A 43 -9.16 13.75 4.34
N ALA A 44 -9.34 14.68 3.40
CA ALA A 44 -10.65 15.21 3.05
C ALA A 44 -11.44 14.19 2.20
N ALA A 45 -12.77 14.32 2.19
CA ALA A 45 -13.62 13.51 1.34
C ALA A 45 -13.20 13.62 -0.14
N ASP A 46 -13.08 12.47 -0.80
CA ASP A 46 -12.70 12.32 -2.21
C ASP A 46 -11.35 12.95 -2.61
N ALA A 47 -10.52 13.33 -1.64
CA ALA A 47 -9.14 13.72 -1.88
C ALA A 47 -8.23 12.49 -2.03
N ASP A 48 -7.16 12.64 -2.81
CA ASP A 48 -6.12 11.63 -2.91
C ASP A 48 -5.41 11.45 -1.56
N ILE A 49 -5.30 10.20 -1.10
CA ILE A 49 -4.62 9.86 0.15
C ILE A 49 -3.11 10.00 -0.03
N LEU A 50 -2.56 9.68 -1.20
CA LEU A 50 -1.13 9.81 -1.47
C LEU A 50 -0.81 11.16 -2.11
N ALA A 51 0.31 11.76 -1.73
CA ALA A 51 0.77 13.03 -2.30
C ALA A 51 1.08 12.95 -3.80
N SER A 52 1.40 11.75 -4.29
CA SER A 52 1.62 11.44 -5.70
C SER A 52 1.08 10.04 -6.00
N ASP A 53 0.63 9.83 -7.23
CA ASP A 53 0.19 8.52 -7.69
C ASP A 53 1.34 7.51 -7.66
N LEU A 54 1.05 6.27 -7.25
CA LEU A 54 1.98 5.15 -7.36
C LEU A 54 2.04 4.70 -8.82
N VAL A 55 3.24 4.61 -9.38
CA VAL A 55 3.45 4.08 -10.73
C VAL A 55 3.75 2.59 -10.64
N ILE A 56 2.85 1.77 -11.17
CA ILE A 56 2.97 0.31 -11.16
C ILE A 56 4.10 -0.12 -12.11
N GLN A 57 5.08 -0.85 -11.57
CA GLN A 57 6.29 -1.24 -12.31
C GLN A 57 6.17 -2.61 -13.01
N LEU A 58 5.26 -3.46 -12.55
CA LEU A 58 5.07 -4.83 -13.00
C LEU A 58 3.57 -5.19 -12.98
N ASP A 59 3.16 -6.08 -13.87
CA ASP A 59 1.81 -6.66 -13.84
C ASP A 59 1.64 -7.52 -12.58
N GLY A 60 0.47 -7.47 -11.96
CA GLY A 60 0.20 -8.26 -10.77
C GLY A 60 -1.08 -7.86 -10.04
N ILE A 61 -1.15 -8.25 -8.77
CA ILE A 61 -2.25 -7.91 -7.86
C ILE A 61 -1.77 -6.83 -6.90
N LEU A 62 -2.38 -5.66 -6.95
CA LEU A 62 -2.23 -4.65 -5.92
C LEU A 62 -3.10 -5.03 -4.73
N ARG A 63 -2.44 -5.36 -3.62
CA ARG A 63 -3.08 -5.57 -2.32
C ARG A 63 -3.00 -4.30 -1.49
N VAL A 64 -4.13 -3.86 -0.96
CA VAL A 64 -4.23 -2.73 -0.04
C VAL A 64 -4.82 -3.22 1.27
N VAL A 65 -4.08 -3.05 2.36
CA VAL A 65 -4.57 -3.23 3.72
C VAL A 65 -4.87 -1.85 4.29
N MET A 66 -6.05 -1.65 4.84
CA MET A 66 -6.42 -0.36 5.41
C MET A 66 -7.31 -0.42 6.64
N SER A 67 -7.27 0.65 7.43
CA SER A 67 -8.23 0.93 8.51
C SER A 67 -8.41 2.45 8.63
N LEU A 68 -9.57 2.87 9.13
CA LEU A 68 -10.00 4.26 9.16
C LEU A 68 -10.96 4.51 10.33
N ASP A 69 -11.01 5.75 10.83
CA ASP A 69 -11.76 6.14 12.03
C ASP A 69 -13.24 6.49 11.79
N THR A 70 -13.67 6.62 10.54
CA THR A 70 -14.96 7.20 10.16
C THR A 70 -15.64 6.41 9.06
N ALA A 71 -16.92 6.05 9.18
CA ALA A 71 -17.60 5.24 8.16
C ALA A 71 -17.52 5.89 6.78
N ALA A 72 -16.83 5.24 5.83
CA ALA A 72 -16.53 5.81 4.53
C ALA A 72 -16.41 4.74 3.45
N VAL A 73 -16.77 5.10 2.22
CA VAL A 73 -16.56 4.25 1.04
C VAL A 73 -15.11 4.34 0.60
N PHE A 74 -14.39 3.22 0.61
CA PHE A 74 -13.05 3.17 0.04
C PHE A 74 -13.07 3.14 -1.49
N LYS A 75 -12.21 3.93 -2.12
CA LYS A 75 -12.12 4.04 -3.57
C LYS A 75 -10.65 3.97 -4.01
N MET A 76 -10.40 3.37 -5.17
CA MET A 76 -9.13 3.48 -5.88
C MET A 76 -9.30 4.33 -7.12
N LYS A 77 -8.46 5.36 -7.25
CA LYS A 77 -8.24 6.08 -8.49
C LYS A 77 -7.19 5.31 -9.29
N THR A 78 -7.52 4.91 -10.51
CA THR A 78 -6.58 4.25 -11.41
C THR A 78 -6.56 4.98 -12.75
N THR A 79 -5.38 5.23 -13.28
CA THR A 79 -5.17 5.84 -14.59
C THR A 79 -4.39 4.88 -15.46
N ARG A 80 -5.04 4.43 -16.53
CA ARG A 80 -4.47 3.51 -17.54
C ARG A 80 -4.63 4.14 -18.91
N ASN A 81 -3.53 4.25 -19.66
CA ASN A 81 -3.53 4.84 -21.01
C ASN A 81 -4.27 6.19 -21.08
N ALA A 82 -3.93 7.10 -20.16
CA ALA A 82 -4.57 8.43 -19.97
C ALA A 82 -6.07 8.42 -19.62
N THR A 83 -6.68 7.25 -19.41
CA THR A 83 -8.06 7.14 -18.91
C THR A 83 -8.05 6.97 -17.40
N GLU A 84 -8.62 7.93 -16.68
CA GLU A 84 -8.83 7.85 -15.24
C GLU A 84 -10.16 7.15 -14.91
N LYS A 85 -10.15 6.30 -13.89
CA LYS A 85 -11.34 5.65 -13.32
C LYS A 85 -11.28 5.70 -11.80
N ILE A 86 -12.43 5.96 -11.18
CA ILE A 86 -12.63 5.79 -9.74
C ILE A 86 -13.43 4.51 -9.52
N ILE A 87 -12.83 3.56 -8.81
CA ILE A 87 -13.44 2.27 -8.49
C ILE A 87 -13.81 2.29 -7.00
N SER A 88 -15.09 2.16 -6.69
CA SER A 88 -15.55 2.00 -5.31
C SER A 88 -15.49 0.53 -4.91
N TYR A 89 -14.86 0.26 -3.76
CA TYR A 89 -14.83 -1.08 -3.18
C TYR A 89 -16.07 -1.35 -2.34
N ASN A 90 -16.24 -2.61 -1.94
CA ASN A 90 -17.35 -3.07 -1.10
C ASN A 90 -18.72 -2.69 -1.68
N ALA A 91 -18.86 -2.76 -3.02
CA ALA A 91 -20.05 -2.33 -3.76
C ALA A 91 -20.49 -0.88 -3.49
N GLY A 92 -19.57 0.00 -3.07
CA GLY A 92 -19.90 1.37 -2.68
C GLY A 92 -20.51 1.50 -1.27
N VAL A 93 -20.51 0.44 -0.47
CA VAL A 93 -20.97 0.46 0.92
C VAL A 93 -19.85 0.93 1.83
N SER A 94 -20.18 1.80 2.78
CA SER A 94 -19.25 2.31 3.77
C SER A 94 -18.61 1.19 4.59
N LEU A 95 -17.31 1.33 4.82
CA LEU A 95 -16.57 0.48 5.74
C LEU A 95 -16.96 0.82 7.18
N ILE A 96 -16.86 -0.17 8.06
CA ILE A 96 -17.06 0.00 9.49
C ILE A 96 -15.79 0.68 10.05
N PRO A 97 -15.92 1.74 10.87
CA PRO A 97 -14.79 2.36 11.56
C PRO A 97 -13.96 1.35 12.36
N ASP A 98 -12.67 1.63 12.49
CA ASP A 98 -11.71 0.90 13.34
C ASP A 98 -11.56 -0.61 13.05
N ALA A 99 -12.07 -1.05 11.89
CA ALA A 99 -11.86 -2.39 11.37
C ALA A 99 -10.73 -2.44 10.34
N GLY A 100 -10.06 -3.60 10.25
CA GLY A 100 -9.04 -3.87 9.25
C GLY A 100 -9.64 -4.50 8.00
N TYR A 101 -9.30 -3.94 6.84
CA TYR A 101 -9.77 -4.39 5.53
C TYR A 101 -8.61 -4.75 4.62
N LEU A 102 -8.85 -5.70 3.71
CA LEU A 102 -7.92 -6.09 2.65
C LEU A 102 -8.66 -6.04 1.31
N PHE A 103 -8.10 -5.31 0.36
CA PHE A 103 -8.61 -5.20 -1.00
C PHE A 103 -7.55 -5.62 -1.99
N ASP A 104 -7.93 -6.46 -2.95
CA ASP A 104 -7.07 -6.88 -4.05
C ASP A 104 -7.60 -6.31 -5.36
N SER A 105 -6.70 -5.88 -6.25
CA SER A 105 -7.03 -5.42 -7.59
C SER A 105 -5.95 -5.74 -8.60
N GLU A 106 -6.37 -6.18 -9.78
CA GLU A 106 -5.48 -6.38 -10.91
C GLU A 106 -4.94 -5.04 -11.42
N VAL A 107 -3.63 -4.95 -11.51
CA VAL A 107 -2.92 -3.79 -12.04
C VAL A 107 -1.94 -4.21 -13.11
N ARG A 108 -1.67 -3.29 -14.04
CA ARG A 108 -0.72 -3.47 -15.14
C ARG A 108 0.43 -2.49 -15.00
N LYS A 109 1.58 -2.88 -15.51
CA LYS A 109 2.75 -2.02 -15.65
C LYS A 109 2.36 -0.73 -16.37
N GLY A 110 2.75 0.40 -15.77
CA GLY A 110 2.46 1.73 -16.26
C GLY A 110 1.15 2.33 -15.73
N ASP A 111 0.29 1.55 -15.07
CA ASP A 111 -0.86 2.11 -14.36
C ASP A 111 -0.38 3.10 -13.28
N LYS A 112 -1.14 4.17 -13.11
CA LYS A 112 -0.98 5.09 -11.98
C LYS A 112 -2.14 4.89 -11.02
N VAL A 113 -1.85 4.67 -9.74
CA VAL A 113 -2.88 4.41 -8.74
C VAL A 113 -2.78 5.36 -7.55
N ASN A 114 -3.93 5.78 -7.05
CA ASN A 114 -4.08 6.49 -5.79
C ASN A 114 -5.35 5.99 -5.09
N PHE A 115 -5.54 6.42 -3.85
CA PHE A 115 -6.61 5.94 -3.01
C PHE A 115 -7.41 7.13 -2.51
N ARG A 116 -8.71 6.93 -2.29
CA ARG A 116 -9.63 7.95 -1.79
C ARG A 116 -10.64 7.33 -0.83
N VAL A 117 -11.22 8.16 0.02
CA VAL A 117 -12.35 7.80 0.88
C VAL A 117 -13.49 8.77 0.63
N GLY A 118 -14.73 8.26 0.61
CA GLY A 118 -15.92 9.06 0.28
C GLY A 118 -16.35 10.07 1.36
N SER A 119 -15.71 10.05 2.53
CA SER A 119 -15.93 10.97 3.65
C SER A 119 -14.59 11.43 4.19
N ALA A 120 -14.53 12.60 4.82
CA ALA A 120 -13.34 13.01 5.55
C ALA A 120 -13.07 12.02 6.69
N ALA A 121 -11.82 11.60 6.86
CA ALA A 121 -11.45 10.56 7.82
C ALA A 121 -9.97 10.68 8.20
N VAL A 122 -9.60 10.01 9.30
CA VAL A 122 -8.22 9.62 9.58
C VAL A 122 -8.02 8.17 9.14
N VAL A 123 -7.07 7.97 8.23
CA VAL A 123 -6.61 6.65 7.81
C VAL A 123 -5.58 6.17 8.83
N HIS A 124 -5.96 5.23 9.69
CA HIS A 124 -5.08 4.64 10.71
C HIS A 124 -3.89 3.93 10.05
N ILE A 125 -4.18 3.14 9.02
CA ILE A 125 -3.18 2.49 8.17
C ILE A 125 -3.68 2.44 6.74
N LEU A 126 -2.77 2.67 5.79
CA LEU A 126 -2.88 2.23 4.41
C LEU A 126 -1.55 1.63 4.01
N ASN A 127 -1.52 0.32 3.78
CA ASN A 127 -0.36 -0.39 3.26
C ASN A 127 -0.70 -0.93 1.87
N ALA A 128 0.03 -0.50 0.86
CA ALA A 128 -0.11 -1.00 -0.50
C ALA A 128 1.09 -1.86 -0.87
N THR A 129 0.83 -3.08 -1.34
CA THR A 129 1.85 -4.06 -1.73
C THR A 129 1.46 -4.65 -3.09
N LEU A 130 2.39 -4.67 -4.03
CA LEU A 130 2.22 -5.37 -5.29
C LEU A 130 2.64 -6.84 -5.13
N ILE A 131 1.73 -7.76 -5.43
CA ILE A 131 1.99 -9.19 -5.44
C ILE A 131 2.20 -9.60 -6.90
N VAL A 132 3.41 -10.04 -7.22
CA VAL A 132 3.78 -10.51 -8.57
C VAL A 132 4.06 -12.00 -8.54
N VAL A 133 3.65 -12.72 -9.58
CA VAL A 133 4.13 -14.08 -9.83
C VAL A 133 5.24 -13.98 -10.86
N MET A 134 6.47 -14.32 -10.48
CA MET A 134 7.57 -14.35 -11.43
C MET A 134 7.36 -15.58 -12.33
N ALA A 135 7.21 -15.33 -13.63
CA ALA A 135 7.22 -16.40 -14.62
C ALA A 135 8.54 -17.19 -14.52
N PRO A 136 8.52 -18.51 -14.77
CA PRO A 136 9.72 -19.32 -14.82
C PRO A 136 10.73 -18.87 -15.87
#